data_AF-A0A7V7DDE5-F1
#
_entry.id   AF-A0A7V7DDE5-F1
#
_cell.length_a   1.000
_cell.length_b   1.000
_cell.length_c   1.000
_cell.angle_alpha   90.00
_cell.angle_beta   90.00
_cell.angle_gamma   90.00
#
_symmetry.space_group_name_H-M   'P 1'
#
loop_
_entity.id
_entity.type
_entity.pdbx_description
1 polymer ?
#
loop_
_entity_poly.entity_id
_entity_poly.type
_entity_poly.pdbx_seq_one_letter_code
_entity_poly.pdbx_strand_id
1 'polypeptide(L)'
;MERHDVQCEDGRRREARVYEEIREEGNYKIWKAGVRVKGKHVNGEAWHSQKTENWYFVADLEDKNSDLLAPGNKDVLIKMKHQLRNLEAKYAEEKDRVSKQMKAMLITENEIKTIQKEITGLIKRVPADPEAPLQISPKVRAR
;
A
#
# COMPACT_ATOMS: atom_id res chain seq x y z
N MET A 1 -7.20 7.66 30.76
CA MET A 1 -7.96 8.68 30.02
C MET A 1 -7.44 10.03 30.44
N GLU A 2 -6.68 10.67 29.57
CA GLU A 2 -6.08 11.98 29.81
C GLU A 2 -6.97 13.09 29.23
N ARG A 3 -6.77 14.32 29.68
CA ARG A 3 -7.51 15.47 29.17
C ARG A 3 -6.53 16.50 28.66
N HIS A 4 -6.75 16.95 27.43
CA HIS A 4 -5.91 17.90 26.74
C HIS A 4 -6.77 19.02 26.17
N ASP A 5 -6.25 20.24 26.19
CA ASP A 5 -6.92 21.38 25.56
C ASP A 5 -6.55 21.43 24.08
N VAL A 6 -7.54 21.24 23.22
CA VAL A 6 -7.35 21.04 21.78
C VAL A 6 -8.01 22.14 20.98
N GLN A 7 -7.36 22.53 19.88
CA GLN A 7 -7.92 23.44 18.89
C GLN A 7 -8.84 22.65 17.94
N CYS A 8 -10.14 22.95 17.94
CA CYS A 8 -11.11 22.30 17.05
C CYS A 8 -11.22 22.99 15.68
N GLU A 9 -11.80 22.28 14.71
CA GLU A 9 -12.03 22.74 13.32
C GLU A 9 -12.87 24.02 13.21
N ASP A 10 -13.74 24.29 14.19
CA ASP A 10 -14.55 25.50 14.25
C ASP A 10 -13.79 26.73 14.81
N GLY A 11 -12.48 26.60 15.02
CA GLY A 11 -11.61 27.66 15.52
C GLY A 11 -11.67 27.85 17.04
N ARG A 12 -12.41 27.03 17.79
CA ARG A 12 -12.49 27.13 19.25
C ARG A 12 -11.67 26.06 19.96
N ARG A 13 -11.16 26.40 21.14
CA ARG A 13 -10.46 25.46 22.03
C ARG A 13 -11.43 24.74 22.94
N ARG A 14 -11.23 23.44 23.16
CA ARG A 14 -12.07 22.59 24.00
C ARG A 14 -11.23 21.54 24.73
N GLU A 15 -11.74 21.07 25.86
CA GLU A 15 -11.19 19.89 26.53
C GLU A 15 -11.54 18.62 25.73
N ALA A 16 -10.53 17.93 25.20
CA ALA A 16 -10.66 16.59 24.65
C ALA A 16 -10.27 15.56 25.68
N ARG A 17 -11.04 14.48 25.75
CA ARG A 17 -10.67 13.30 26.51
C ARG A 17 -9.98 12.32 25.56
N VAL A 18 -8.76 11.93 25.90
CA VAL A 18 -7.90 11.08 25.09
C VAL A 18 -7.85 9.69 25.70
N TYR A 19 -8.03 8.67 24.87
CA TYR A 19 -8.28 7.30 25.34
C TYR A 19 -7.26 6.28 24.84
N GLU A 20 -6.80 6.37 23.58
CA GLU A 20 -5.93 5.39 22.93
C GLU A 20 -4.94 6.08 21.99
N GLU A 21 -3.66 5.69 21.99
CA GLU A 21 -2.68 6.11 20.99
C GLU A 21 -2.85 5.25 19.73
N ILE A 22 -3.09 5.89 18.58
CA ILE A 22 -3.40 5.17 17.34
C ILE A 22 -2.15 5.03 16.48
N ARG A 23 -1.34 6.09 16.36
CA ARG A 23 -0.23 6.17 15.41
C ARG A 23 0.58 7.45 15.55
N GLU A 24 1.81 7.40 15.04
CA GLU A 24 2.61 8.58 14.72
C GLU A 24 2.63 8.78 13.20
N GLU A 25 2.28 9.99 12.73
CA GLU A 25 2.30 10.36 11.31
C GLU A 25 3.12 11.64 11.12
N GLY A 26 4.33 11.49 10.56
CA GLY A 26 5.24 12.61 10.35
C GLY A 26 5.66 13.26 11.68
N ASN A 27 5.27 14.51 11.90
CA ASN A 27 5.55 15.27 13.12
C ASN A 27 4.36 15.32 14.09
N TYR A 28 3.39 14.42 13.93
CA TYR A 28 2.19 14.36 14.75
C TYR A 28 2.08 13.03 15.48
N LYS A 29 1.78 13.10 16.77
CA LYS A 29 1.27 11.96 17.52
C LYS A 29 -0.26 12.03 17.52
N ILE A 30 -0.92 10.92 17.24
CA ILE A 30 -2.37 10.89 17.02
C ILE A 30 -3.02 9.89 17.97
N TRP A 31 -4.03 10.34 18.70
CA TRP A 31 -4.81 9.53 19.63
C TRP A 31 -6.30 9.58 19.30
N LYS A 32 -7.05 8.54 19.68
CA LYS A 32 -8.52 8.63 19.73
C LYS A 32 -8.91 9.57 20.84
N ALA A 33 -9.81 10.48 20.51
CA ALA A 33 -10.29 11.45 21.45
C ALA A 33 -11.78 11.77 21.23
N GLY A 34 -12.37 12.39 22.23
CA GLY A 34 -13.69 12.99 22.07
C GLY A 34 -13.84 14.28 22.83
N VAL A 35 -14.54 15.22 22.21
CA VAL A 35 -14.87 16.54 22.78
C VAL A 35 -16.36 16.62 23.07
N ARG A 36 -16.76 17.63 23.85
CA ARG A 36 -18.18 18.00 24.00
C ARG A 36 -18.48 19.30 23.29
N VAL A 37 -19.47 19.28 22.41
CA VAL A 37 -19.93 20.44 21.64
C VAL A 37 -21.42 20.59 21.87
N LYS A 38 -21.85 21.74 22.42
CA LYS A 38 -23.26 22.02 22.76
C LYS A 38 -23.91 20.87 23.58
N GLY A 39 -23.17 20.31 24.53
CA GLY A 39 -23.61 19.21 25.39
C GLY A 39 -23.56 17.81 24.75
N LYS A 40 -23.28 17.70 23.45
CA LYS A 40 -23.18 16.42 22.73
C LYS A 40 -21.73 15.95 22.64
N HIS A 41 -21.52 14.63 22.64
CA HIS A 41 -20.20 14.05 22.44
C HIS A 41 -19.87 13.94 20.96
N VAL A 42 -18.69 14.38 20.55
CA VAL A 42 -18.17 14.22 19.19
C VAL A 42 -16.89 13.42 19.30
N ASN A 43 -16.85 12.25 18.63
CA ASN A 43 -15.64 11.44 18.54
C ASN A 43 -14.76 11.93 17.39
N GLY A 44 -13.47 11.64 17.49
CA GLY A 44 -12.47 12.02 16.51
C GLY A 44 -11.07 11.63 16.95
N GLU A 45 -10.11 12.37 16.43
CA GLU A 45 -8.70 12.21 16.72
C GLU A 45 -8.14 13.49 17.35
N ALA A 46 -7.33 13.34 18.39
CA ALA A 46 -6.49 14.40 18.93
C ALA A 46 -5.08 14.27 18.33
N TRP A 47 -4.61 15.33 17.71
CA TRP A 47 -3.32 15.39 17.01
C TRP A 47 -2.41 16.34 17.78
N HIS A 48 -1.32 15.81 18.35
CA HIS A 48 -0.28 16.62 18.99
C HIS A 48 0.86 16.88 18.01
N SER A 49 1.11 18.14 17.70
CA SER A 49 2.25 18.57 16.89
C SER A 49 3.53 18.51 17.73
N GLN A 50 4.47 17.65 17.39
CA GLN A 50 5.78 17.61 18.05
C GLN A 50 6.63 18.85 17.78
N LYS A 51 6.34 19.58 16.70
CA LYS A 51 7.07 20.81 16.33
C LYS A 51 6.61 22.04 17.11
N THR A 52 5.30 22.15 17.35
CA THR A 52 4.70 23.36 17.95
C THR A 52 4.09 23.11 19.32
N GLU A 53 4.08 21.86 19.78
CA GLU A 53 3.46 21.39 21.02
C GLU A 53 1.95 21.67 21.11
N ASN A 54 1.33 22.04 19.98
CA ASN A 54 -0.09 22.32 19.91
C ASN A 54 -0.89 21.04 19.70
N TRP A 55 -2.06 21.00 20.33
CA TRP A 55 -3.04 19.96 20.14
C TRP A 55 -4.17 20.44 19.22
N TYR A 56 -4.54 19.59 18.27
CA TYR A 56 -5.64 19.81 17.34
C TYR A 56 -6.65 18.67 17.48
N PHE A 57 -7.91 18.96 17.18
CA PHE A 57 -8.96 17.94 17.15
C PHE A 57 -9.60 17.90 15.78
N VAL A 58 -9.58 16.71 15.19
CA VAL A 58 -10.18 16.39 13.90
C VAL A 58 -11.38 15.50 14.17
N ALA A 59 -12.57 15.94 13.81
CA ALA A 59 -13.78 15.17 14.05
C ALA A 59 -13.82 13.95 13.13
N ASP A 60 -14.32 12.82 13.63
CA ASP A 60 -14.57 11.68 12.75
C ASP A 60 -15.75 12.00 11.84
N LEU A 61 -15.53 11.95 10.53
CA LEU A 61 -16.57 12.20 9.53
C LEU A 61 -17.73 11.20 9.65
N GLU A 62 -17.51 10.03 10.24
CA GLU A 62 -18.55 9.02 10.47
C GLU A 62 -19.32 9.24 11.79
N ASP A 63 -18.89 10.16 12.66
CA ASP A 63 -19.60 10.48 13.89
C ASP A 63 -20.93 11.23 13.61
N LYS A 64 -22.00 10.80 14.29
CA LYS A 64 -23.34 11.41 14.19
C LYS A 64 -23.40 12.90 14.56
N ASN A 65 -22.40 13.41 15.26
CA ASN A 65 -22.31 14.77 15.77
C ASN A 65 -21.11 15.54 15.16
N SER A 66 -20.39 15.01 14.17
CA SER A 66 -19.26 15.74 13.57
C SER A 66 -19.67 17.02 12.84
N ASP A 67 -20.93 17.12 12.41
CA ASP A 67 -21.52 18.34 11.85
C ASP A 67 -21.55 19.51 12.84
N LEU A 68 -21.35 19.25 14.13
CA LEU A 68 -21.25 20.30 15.14
C LEU A 68 -19.92 21.06 15.09
N LEU A 69 -18.91 20.52 14.39
CA LEU A 69 -17.56 21.09 14.26
C LEU A 69 -17.20 21.40 12.80
N ALA A 70 -17.75 20.66 11.84
CA ALA A 70 -17.36 20.78 10.44
C ALA A 70 -18.00 21.99 9.72
N PRO A 71 -17.20 22.85 9.07
CA PRO A 71 -17.73 23.83 8.12
C PRO A 71 -18.12 23.14 6.80
N GLY A 72 -19.43 23.00 6.57
CA GLY A 72 -20.08 23.06 5.25
C GLY A 72 -19.87 21.96 4.19
N ASN A 73 -18.84 21.11 4.24
CA ASN A 73 -18.49 20.21 3.11
C ASN A 73 -18.28 18.73 3.49
N LYS A 74 -18.88 18.25 4.59
CA LYS A 74 -18.74 16.87 5.07
C LYS A 74 -19.08 15.82 4.00
N ASP A 75 -20.16 16.00 3.26
CA ASP A 75 -20.58 15.04 2.23
C ASP A 75 -19.56 14.91 1.09
N VAL A 76 -18.89 16.02 0.74
CA VAL A 76 -17.84 16.03 -0.28
C VAL A 76 -16.60 15.28 0.24
N LEU A 77 -16.21 15.55 1.49
CA LEU A 77 -15.09 14.85 2.13
C LEU A 77 -15.33 13.34 2.26
N ILE A 78 -16.54 12.93 2.64
CA ILE A 78 -16.91 11.51 2.71
C ILE A 78 -16.81 10.85 1.32
N LYS A 79 -17.35 11.50 0.29
CA LYS A 79 -17.26 11.02 -1.10
C LYS A 79 -15.81 10.89 -1.55
N MET A 80 -14.98 11.89 -1.28
CA MET A 80 -13.54 11.87 -1.63
C MET A 80 -12.79 10.77 -0.87
N LYS A 81 -13.05 10.58 0.43
CA LYS A 81 -12.46 9.50 1.23
C LYS A 81 -12.84 8.12 0.70
N HIS A 82 -14.08 7.94 0.25
CA HIS A 82 -14.52 6.71 -0.39
C HIS A 82 -13.84 6.49 -1.74
N GLN A 83 -13.73 7.53 -2.58
CA GLN A 83 -12.99 7.46 -3.84
C GLN A 83 -11.52 7.08 -3.63
N LEU A 84 -10.88 7.66 -2.61
CA LEU A 84 -9.49 7.35 -2.26
C LEU A 84 -9.32 5.87 -1.88
N ARG A 85 -10.16 5.35 -0.97
CA ARG A 85 -10.14 3.92 -0.59
C ARG A 85 -10.27 2.99 -1.80
N ASN A 86 -11.17 3.33 -2.73
CA ASN A 86 -11.35 2.55 -3.95
C ASN A 86 -10.12 2.59 -4.87
N LEU A 87 -9.46 3.74 -4.97
CA LEU A 87 -8.23 3.87 -5.76
C LEU A 87 -7.05 3.14 -5.11
N GLU A 88 -6.92 3.19 -3.79
CA GLU A 88 -5.90 2.45 -3.04
C GLU A 88 -6.07 0.93 -3.21
N ALA A 89 -7.30 0.43 -3.15
CA ALA A 89 -7.60 -0.97 -3.40
C ALA A 89 -7.21 -1.39 -4.84
N LYS A 90 -7.61 -0.61 -5.85
CA LYS A 90 -7.21 -0.85 -7.25
C LYS A 90 -5.70 -0.81 -7.44
N TYR A 91 -5.01 0.14 -6.80
CA TYR A 91 -3.56 0.23 -6.86
C TYR A 91 -2.89 -1.02 -6.25
N ALA A 92 -3.40 -1.52 -5.11
CA ALA A 92 -2.89 -2.73 -4.49
C ALA A 92 -3.06 -3.96 -5.39
N GLU A 93 -4.23 -4.10 -6.03
CA GLU A 93 -4.50 -5.18 -7.00
C GLU A 93 -3.56 -5.11 -8.21
N GLU A 94 -3.38 -3.91 -8.78
CA GLU A 94 -2.50 -3.68 -9.92
C GLU A 94 -1.03 -3.96 -9.58
N LYS A 95 -0.57 -3.54 -8.41
CA LYS A 95 0.77 -3.82 -7.91
C LYS A 95 1.03 -5.33 -7.78
N ASP A 96 0.07 -6.09 -7.25
CA ASP A 96 0.17 -7.54 -7.16
C ASP A 96 0.19 -8.20 -8.55
N ARG A 97 -0.64 -7.72 -9.48
CA ARG A 97 -0.64 -8.21 -10.87
C ARG A 97 0.70 -8.01 -11.55
N VAL A 98 1.29 -6.81 -11.45
CA VAL A 98 2.61 -6.51 -12.02
C VAL A 98 3.69 -7.38 -11.39
N SER A 99 3.65 -7.60 -10.07
CA SER A 99 4.59 -8.47 -9.38
C SER A 99 4.54 -9.92 -9.91
N LYS A 100 3.34 -10.46 -10.12
CA LYS A 100 3.15 -11.79 -10.71
C LYS A 100 3.67 -11.87 -12.14
N GLN A 101 3.37 -10.87 -12.97
CA GLN A 101 3.86 -10.80 -14.35
C GLN A 101 5.39 -10.73 -14.41
N MET A 102 6.01 -9.95 -13.52
CA MET A 102 7.47 -9.85 -13.43
C MET A 102 8.13 -11.19 -13.06
N LYS A 103 7.52 -11.97 -12.17
CA LYS A 103 7.99 -13.34 -11.85
C LYS A 103 7.86 -14.28 -13.05
N ALA A 104 6.74 -14.25 -13.77
CA ALA A 104 6.54 -15.07 -14.96
C ALA A 104 7.57 -14.74 -16.05
N MET A 105 7.83 -13.45 -16.28
CA MET A 105 8.83 -12.98 -17.24
C MET A 105 10.24 -13.51 -16.93
N LEU A 106 10.62 -13.54 -15.64
CA LEU A 106 11.90 -14.09 -15.21
C LEU A 106 12.02 -15.60 -15.50
N ILE A 107 10.93 -16.36 -15.33
CA ILE A 107 10.88 -17.79 -15.65
C ILE A 107 11.10 -17.99 -17.15
N THR A 108 10.35 -17.26 -17.99
CA THR A 108 10.46 -17.34 -19.45
C THR A 108 11.86 -16.93 -19.93
N GLU A 109 12.48 -15.90 -19.35
CA GLU A 109 13.87 -15.54 -19.67
C GLU A 109 14.85 -16.69 -19.40
N ASN A 110 14.67 -17.40 -18.27
CA ASN A 110 15.54 -18.52 -17.92
C ASN A 110 15.32 -19.72 -18.86
N GLU A 111 14.08 -19.97 -19.27
CA GLU A 111 13.76 -20.98 -20.28
C GLU A 111 14.40 -20.63 -21.63
N ILE A 112 14.29 -19.38 -22.09
CA ILE A 112 14.96 -18.90 -23.31
C ILE A 112 16.47 -19.12 -23.23
N LYS A 113 17.11 -18.73 -22.11
CA LYS A 113 18.55 -18.93 -21.90
C LYS A 113 18.93 -20.42 -21.94
N THR A 114 18.07 -21.29 -21.43
CA THR A 114 18.29 -22.75 -21.44
C THR A 114 18.22 -23.29 -22.85
N ILE A 115 17.16 -22.95 -23.60
CA ILE A 115 16.99 -23.35 -25.01
C ILE A 115 18.14 -22.81 -25.87
N GLN A 116 18.58 -21.56 -25.66
CA GLN A 116 19.73 -20.99 -26.38
C GLN A 116 21.02 -21.79 -26.13
N LYS A 117 21.26 -22.24 -24.88
CA LYS A 117 22.40 -23.11 -24.55
C LYS A 117 22.29 -24.47 -25.26
N GLU A 118 21.10 -25.06 -25.29
CA GLU A 118 20.86 -26.34 -25.98
C GLU A 118 21.10 -26.22 -27.50
N ILE A 119 20.54 -25.18 -28.14
CA ILE A 119 20.77 -24.89 -29.57
C ILE A 119 22.26 -24.73 -29.85
N THR A 120 22.97 -23.95 -29.04
CA THR A 120 24.43 -23.75 -29.19
C THR A 120 25.19 -25.06 -29.03
N GLY A 121 24.78 -25.91 -28.08
CA GLY A 121 25.35 -27.24 -27.88
C GLY A 121 25.12 -28.18 -29.07
N LEU A 122 23.94 -28.12 -29.70
CA LEU A 122 23.61 -28.89 -30.90
C LEU A 122 24.40 -28.40 -32.12
N ILE A 123 24.47 -27.10 -32.35
CA ILE A 123 25.25 -26.51 -33.45
C ILE A 123 26.72 -26.96 -33.39
N LYS A 124 27.33 -26.98 -32.20
CA LYS A 124 28.72 -27.47 -32.02
C LYS A 124 28.92 -28.94 -32.35
N ARG A 125 27.86 -29.75 -32.36
CA ARG A 125 27.89 -31.18 -32.69
C ARG A 125 27.62 -31.45 -34.17
N VAL A 126 27.21 -30.45 -34.94
CA VAL A 126 27.07 -30.58 -36.39
C VAL A 126 28.48 -30.62 -36.99
N PRO A 127 28.84 -31.68 -37.75
CA PRO A 127 30.14 -31.75 -38.43
C PRO A 127 30.32 -30.55 -39.36
N ALA A 128 31.49 -29.93 -39.35
CA ALA A 128 31.81 -28.78 -40.20
C ALA A 128 31.90 -29.15 -41.70
N ASP A 129 31.88 -30.45 -42.02
CA ASP A 129 32.07 -30.99 -43.35
C ASP A 129 30.89 -31.92 -43.72
N PRO A 130 30.04 -31.55 -44.69
CA PRO A 130 28.86 -32.34 -45.10
C PRO A 130 29.18 -33.74 -45.66
N GLU A 131 30.43 -33.99 -46.09
CA GLU A 131 30.87 -35.28 -46.65
C GLU A 131 31.59 -36.17 -45.63
N ALA A 132 31.79 -35.71 -44.39
CA ALA A 132 32.42 -36.53 -43.37
C ALA A 132 31.53 -37.74 -42.99
N PRO A 133 32.06 -38.99 -43.06
CA PRO A 133 31.26 -40.18 -42.82
C PRO A 133 30.69 -40.17 -41.40
N LEU A 134 29.38 -40.42 -41.30
CA LEU A 134 28.65 -40.52 -40.03
C LEU A 134 29.33 -41.54 -39.12
N GLN A 135 29.96 -41.07 -38.04
CA GLN A 135 30.50 -41.97 -37.01
C GLN A 135 29.35 -42.53 -36.18
N ILE A 136 28.98 -43.77 -36.48
CA ILE A 136 27.99 -44.53 -35.70
C ILE A 136 28.57 -44.77 -34.31
N SER A 137 27.87 -44.31 -33.27
CA SER A 137 28.22 -44.57 -31.87
C SER A 137 28.34 -46.08 -31.61
N PRO A 138 29.41 -46.57 -30.95
CA PRO A 138 29.63 -48.00 -30.70
C PRO A 138 28.54 -48.67 -29.85
N LYS A 139 27.67 -47.90 -29.19
CA LYS A 139 26.61 -48.42 -28.31
C LYS A 139 25.47 -49.16 -29.03
N VAL A 140 25.41 -49.14 -30.36
CA VAL A 140 24.33 -49.81 -31.13
C VAL A 140 24.72 -51.22 -31.58
N ARG A 141 25.93 -51.71 -31.26
CA ARG A 141 26.30 -53.12 -31.49
C ARG A 141 26.34 -53.91 -30.18
N ALA A 142 25.17 -54.37 -29.75
CA ALA A 142 25.05 -55.62 -28.99
C ALA A 142 23.61 -56.15 -29.07
N ARG A 143 23.40 -57.00 -30.10
CA ARG A 143 22.32 -58.01 -30.31
C ARG A 143 20.89 -57.53 -30.45
#